data_AF-A0A803LRV8-F1
#
_entry.id   AF-A0A803LRV8-F1
#
_cell.length_a   1.000
_cell.length_b   1.000
_cell.length_c   1.000
_cell.angle_alpha   90.00
_cell.angle_beta   90.00
_cell.angle_gamma   90.00
#
_symmetry.space_group_name_H-M   'P 1'
#
loop_
_entity.id
_entity.type
_entity.pdbx_description
1 polymer ?
#
loop_
_entity_poly.entity_id
_entity_poly.type
_entity_poly.pdbx_seq_one_letter_code
_entity_poly.pdbx_strand_id
1 'polypeptide(L)'
;MEIALAGKRKLGFVTGTLRKDHDDEVKSEAWETCNSMIISWILGSVSNSIKQSIVFVNSSSHLWTELERRFSLTNGSRKHKLNKDLYETKQQGKKISEYYTKMKSIWEELESLHALPIITNITSEVSSFLTSLSKQMEEHKLFQFLNGLDDEYGPQRSQLLMMTALPFVETACCYLEPEES
;
A
#
# COMPACT_ATOMS: atom_id res chain seq x y z
N MET A 1 5.18 10.94 3.80
CA MET A 1 4.78 12.09 4.64
C MET A 1 4.17 11.64 5.96
N GLU A 2 3.28 10.64 5.94
CA GLU A 2 2.60 10.11 7.13
C GLU A 2 3.53 9.69 8.28
N ILE A 3 4.56 8.88 8.00
CA ILE A 3 5.56 8.45 8.99
C ILE A 3 6.25 9.65 9.68
N ALA A 4 6.60 10.68 8.91
CA ALA A 4 7.27 11.87 9.43
C ALA A 4 6.35 12.71 10.34
N LEU A 5 5.05 12.77 10.02
CA LEU A 5 4.05 13.45 10.86
C LEU A 5 3.73 12.64 12.11
N ALA A 6 3.63 11.31 12.00
CA ALA A 6 3.43 10.39 13.12
C ALA A 6 4.58 10.48 14.12
N GLY A 7 5.83 10.46 13.64
CA GLY A 7 7.02 10.63 14.47
C GLY A 7 7.09 11.97 15.23
N LYS A 8 6.40 13.01 14.72
CA LYS A 8 6.28 14.33 15.38
C LYS A 8 4.99 14.51 16.17
N ARG A 9 4.15 13.47 16.30
CA ARG A 9 2.82 13.53 16.92
C ARG A 9 1.89 14.58 16.29
N LYS A 10 2.04 14.81 14.98
CA LYS A 10 1.30 15.82 14.21
C LYS A 10 0.29 15.23 13.23
N LEU A 11 0.18 13.90 13.14
CA LEU A 11 -0.73 13.22 12.21
C LEU A 11 -2.19 13.67 12.37
N GLY A 12 -2.61 13.94 13.61
CA GLY A 12 -3.99 14.36 13.91
C GLY A 12 -4.46 15.68 13.28
N PHE A 13 -3.53 16.55 12.87
CA PHE A 13 -3.86 17.80 12.16
C PHE A 13 -4.22 17.56 10.68
N VAL A 14 -3.77 16.45 10.12
CA VAL A 14 -4.05 16.05 8.73
C VAL A 14 -5.31 15.18 8.68
N THR A 15 -5.44 14.24 9.63
CA THR A 15 -6.63 13.38 9.74
C THR A 15 -7.85 14.10 10.34
N GLY A 16 -7.68 15.32 10.87
CA GLY A 16 -8.75 16.09 11.50
C GLY A 16 -9.16 15.59 12.88
N THR A 17 -8.44 14.62 13.46
CA THR A 17 -8.71 14.12 14.81
C THR A 17 -8.33 15.13 15.90
N LEU A 18 -7.34 16.00 15.64
CA LEU A 18 -6.98 17.11 16.52
C LEU A 18 -7.77 18.37 16.15
N ARG A 19 -8.76 18.70 16.97
CA ARG A 19 -9.60 19.90 16.79
C ARG A 19 -9.00 21.09 17.52
N LYS A 20 -9.26 22.28 16.98
CA LYS A 20 -8.93 23.54 17.63
C LYS A 20 -9.76 23.69 18.91
N ASP A 21 -9.09 24.09 19.98
CA ASP A 21 -9.75 24.47 21.23
C ASP A 21 -10.26 25.91 21.08
N HIS A 22 -11.52 26.16 21.44
CA HIS A 22 -12.15 27.48 21.33
C HIS A 22 -12.27 28.20 22.68
N ASP A 23 -12.08 27.48 23.78
CA ASP A 23 -12.24 27.99 25.14
C ASP A 23 -10.89 28.39 25.75
N ASP A 24 -9.78 27.84 25.22
CA ASP A 24 -8.40 28.12 25.65
C ASP A 24 -7.60 28.82 24.53
N GLU A 25 -7.38 30.12 24.70
CA GLU A 25 -6.68 30.98 23.72
C GLU A 25 -5.24 30.53 23.46
N VAL A 26 -4.53 30.04 24.50
CA VAL A 26 -3.15 29.57 24.38
C VAL A 26 -3.09 28.29 23.55
N LYS A 27 -4.01 27.35 23.79
CA LYS A 27 -4.11 26.13 22.98
C LYS A 27 -4.56 26.42 21.55
N SER A 28 -5.48 27.37 21.38
CA SER A 28 -5.96 27.84 20.07
C SER A 28 -4.81 28.37 19.22
N GLU A 29 -3.96 29.26 19.77
CA GLU A 29 -2.80 29.81 19.08
C GLU A 29 -1.74 28.73 18.76
N ALA A 30 -1.47 27.84 19.71
CA ALA A 30 -0.55 26.72 19.51
C ALA A 30 -1.03 25.76 18.40
N TRP A 31 -2.34 25.53 18.32
CA TRP A 31 -2.96 24.74 17.26
C TRP A 31 -2.78 25.42 15.90
N GLU A 32 -3.06 26.73 15.79
CA GLU A 32 -2.91 27.48 14.53
C GLU A 32 -1.47 27.50 14.02
N THR A 33 -0.52 27.63 14.94
CA THR A 33 0.92 27.56 14.61
C THR A 33 1.28 26.20 14.03
N CYS A 34 0.78 25.11 14.63
CA CYS A 34 1.01 23.76 14.14
C CYS A 34 0.32 23.49 12.80
N ASN A 35 -0.92 23.95 12.63
CA ASN A 35 -1.68 23.88 11.40
C ASN A 35 -0.94 24.59 10.24
N SER A 36 -0.48 25.82 10.47
CA SER A 36 0.28 26.62 9.50
C SER A 36 1.61 25.96 9.10
N MET A 37 2.32 25.38 10.08
CA MET A 37 3.56 24.63 9.83
C MET A 37 3.32 23.44 8.91
N ILE A 38 2.25 22.68 9.13
CA ILE A 38 1.91 21.52 8.32
C ILE A 38 1.47 21.94 6.91
N ILE A 39 0.68 23.02 6.79
CA ILE A 39 0.34 23.60 5.49
C ILE A 39 1.62 23.95 4.71
N SER A 40 2.59 24.60 5.35
CA SER A 40 3.89 24.92 4.72
C SER A 40 4.63 23.67 4.24
N TRP A 41 4.66 22.60 5.04
CA TRP A 41 5.26 21.33 4.63
C TRP A 41 4.55 20.69 3.44
N ILE A 42 3.21 20.70 3.43
CA ILE A 42 2.46 20.15 2.31
C ILE A 42 2.70 20.97 1.04
N LEU A 43 2.61 22.31 1.12
CA LEU A 43 2.86 23.21 0.00
C LEU A 43 4.31 23.09 -0.53
N GLY A 44 5.27 22.75 0.32
CA GLY A 44 6.66 22.49 -0.06
C GLY A 44 6.90 21.10 -0.67
N SER A 45 5.97 20.17 -0.51
CA SER A 45 6.08 18.79 -1.01
C SER A 45 5.42 18.56 -2.37
N VAL A 46 4.59 19.50 -2.82
CA VAL A 46 3.84 19.40 -4.08
C VAL A 46 4.48 20.24 -5.17
N SER A 47 4.18 19.92 -6.43
CA SER A 47 4.63 20.73 -7.57
C SER A 47 3.97 22.12 -7.56
N ASN A 48 4.60 23.10 -8.23
CA ASN A 48 4.09 24.47 -8.29
C ASN A 48 2.67 24.56 -8.87
N SER A 49 2.32 23.72 -9.85
CA SER A 49 0.98 23.68 -10.44
C SER A 49 -0.09 23.21 -9.46
N ILE A 50 0.25 22.24 -8.60
CA ILE A 50 -0.64 21.78 -7.53
C ILE A 50 -0.74 22.86 -6.45
N LYS A 51 0.40 23.42 -6.03
CA LYS A 51 0.48 24.46 -5.00
C LYS A 51 -0.46 25.64 -5.29
N GLN A 52 -0.50 26.13 -6.53
CA GLN A 52 -1.37 27.24 -6.93
C GLN A 52 -2.87 26.98 -6.67
N SER A 53 -3.31 25.73 -6.74
CA SER A 53 -4.71 25.36 -6.52
C SER A 53 -5.11 25.21 -5.04
N ILE A 54 -4.14 25.09 -4.13
CA ILE A 54 -4.40 24.81 -2.70
C ILE A 54 -3.81 25.86 -1.74
N VAL A 55 -3.11 26.88 -2.26
CA VAL A 55 -2.38 27.87 -1.47
C VAL A 55 -3.25 28.69 -0.51
N PHE A 56 -4.55 28.84 -0.81
CA PHE A 56 -5.49 29.61 0.01
C PHE A 56 -6.24 28.78 1.06
N VAL A 57 -5.93 27.48 1.18
CA VAL A 57 -6.58 26.60 2.16
C VAL A 57 -5.90 26.76 3.53
N ASN A 58 -6.65 27.25 4.51
CA ASN A 58 -6.15 27.55 5.85
C ASN A 58 -6.25 26.38 6.84
N SER A 59 -6.69 25.21 6.40
CA SER A 59 -6.77 24.00 7.23
C SER A 59 -5.91 22.91 6.62
N SER A 60 -4.90 22.42 7.35
CA SER A 60 -4.07 21.30 6.91
C SER A 60 -4.90 20.05 6.63
N SER A 61 -5.96 19.81 7.40
CA SER A 61 -6.87 18.69 7.20
C SER A 61 -7.65 18.84 5.89
N HIS A 62 -8.28 20.00 5.67
CA HIS A 62 -9.03 20.23 4.43
C HIS A 62 -8.14 20.18 3.19
N LEU A 63 -6.94 20.77 3.28
CA LEU A 63 -5.94 20.75 2.22
C LEU A 63 -5.55 19.31 1.87
N TRP A 64 -5.29 18.48 2.88
CA TRP A 64 -4.98 17.07 2.68
C TRP A 64 -6.13 16.29 2.06
N THR A 65 -7.35 16.45 2.55
CA THR A 65 -8.55 15.79 1.99
C THR A 65 -8.77 16.19 0.54
N GLU A 66 -8.54 17.45 0.17
CA GLU A 66 -8.68 17.90 -1.23
C GLU A 66 -7.60 17.27 -2.13
N LEU A 67 -6.36 17.16 -1.67
CA LEU A 67 -5.30 16.45 -2.39
C LEU A 67 -5.64 14.97 -2.55
N GLU A 68 -6.05 14.30 -1.47
CA GLU A 68 -6.47 12.91 -1.48
C GLU A 68 -7.61 12.68 -2.48
N ARG A 69 -8.66 13.52 -2.43
CA ARG A 69 -9.79 13.46 -3.37
C ARG A 69 -9.32 13.65 -4.81
N ARG A 70 -8.48 14.65 -5.07
CA ARG A 70 -7.99 14.96 -6.43
C ARG A 70 -7.13 13.85 -7.01
N PHE A 71 -6.27 13.24 -6.21
CA PHE A 71 -5.34 12.20 -6.67
C PHE A 71 -5.89 10.77 -6.49
N SER A 72 -7.06 10.59 -5.88
CA SER A 72 -7.76 9.30 -5.80
C SER A 72 -7.99 8.63 -7.16
N LEU A 73 -8.32 9.41 -8.22
CA LEU A 73 -8.45 8.90 -9.59
C LEU A 73 -7.10 8.40 -10.15
N THR A 74 -6.00 9.05 -9.80
CA THR A 74 -4.65 8.60 -10.18
C THR A 74 -4.33 7.27 -9.53
N ASN A 75 -4.81 7.01 -8.31
CA ASN A 75 -4.68 5.70 -7.68
C ASN A 75 -5.43 4.62 -8.48
N GLY A 76 -6.59 4.94 -9.08
CA GLY A 76 -7.30 4.03 -9.99
C GLY A 76 -6.49 3.66 -11.23
N SER A 77 -5.98 4.65 -11.96
CA SER A 77 -5.11 4.41 -13.12
C SER A 77 -3.81 3.69 -12.76
N ARG A 78 -3.22 4.01 -11.60
CA ARG A 78 -2.01 3.34 -11.09
C ARG A 78 -2.29 1.89 -10.74
N LYS A 79 -3.38 1.61 -10.02
CA LYS A 79 -3.84 0.23 -9.73
C LYS A 79 -4.05 -0.56 -11.01
N HIS A 80 -4.71 0.02 -12.01
CA HIS A 80 -4.92 -0.65 -13.30
C HIS A 80 -3.59 -0.97 -13.99
N LYS A 81 -2.65 -0.02 -14.03
CA LYS A 81 -1.31 -0.23 -14.60
C LYS A 81 -0.54 -1.32 -13.86
N LEU A 82 -0.52 -1.29 -12.52
CA LEU A 82 0.14 -2.32 -11.71
C LEU A 82 -0.48 -3.70 -11.91
N ASN A 83 -1.81 -3.80 -11.97
CA ASN A 83 -2.49 -5.06 -12.29
C ASN A 83 -2.08 -5.57 -13.67
N LYS A 84 -2.06 -4.71 -14.69
CA LYS A 84 -1.58 -5.08 -16.02
C LYS A 84 -0.13 -5.58 -15.99
N ASP A 85 0.75 -4.83 -15.33
CA ASP A 85 2.18 -5.18 -15.21
C ASP A 85 2.38 -6.50 -14.45
N LEU A 86 1.53 -6.79 -13.46
CA LEU A 86 1.52 -8.05 -12.73
C LEU A 86 1.21 -9.24 -13.63
N TYR A 87 0.16 -9.14 -14.46
CA TYR A 87 -0.23 -10.21 -15.39
C TYR A 87 0.77 -10.41 -16.54
N GLU A 88 1.44 -9.34 -16.99
CA GLU A 88 2.44 -9.38 -18.06
C GLU A 88 3.82 -9.80 -17.56
N THR A 89 4.07 -9.79 -16.25
CA THR A 89 5.36 -10.16 -15.69
C THR A 89 5.56 -11.68 -15.74
N LYS A 90 6.67 -12.07 -16.38
CA LYS A 90 7.12 -13.46 -16.60
C LYS A 90 8.60 -13.57 -16.21
N GLN A 91 9.07 -14.78 -15.93
CA GLN A 91 10.46 -15.06 -15.56
C GLN A 91 11.42 -14.74 -16.71
N GLN A 92 11.16 -15.25 -17.92
CA GLN A 92 11.88 -14.92 -19.15
C GLN A 92 13.40 -15.17 -19.07
N GLY A 93 13.80 -16.30 -18.51
CA GLY A 93 15.18 -16.74 -18.34
C GLY A 93 15.95 -15.98 -17.24
N LYS A 94 15.27 -15.12 -16.47
CA LYS A 94 15.86 -14.49 -15.29
C LYS A 94 15.84 -15.45 -14.11
N LYS A 95 16.70 -15.16 -13.13
CA LYS A 95 16.71 -15.88 -11.87
C LYS A 95 15.35 -15.81 -11.16
N ILE A 96 14.95 -16.89 -10.52
CA ILE A 96 13.74 -17.00 -9.70
C ILE A 96 13.70 -15.89 -8.65
N SER A 97 14.83 -15.60 -8.00
CA SER A 97 14.96 -14.51 -7.02
C SER A 97 14.70 -13.12 -7.62
N GLU A 98 15.18 -12.85 -8.83
CA GLU A 98 14.93 -11.58 -9.54
C GLU A 98 13.46 -11.45 -9.96
N TYR A 99 12.89 -12.54 -10.48
CA TYR A 99 11.47 -12.60 -10.85
C TYR A 99 10.56 -12.40 -9.64
N TYR A 100 10.80 -13.11 -8.54
CA TYR A 100 10.09 -12.96 -7.27
C TYR A 100 10.19 -11.53 -6.73
N THR A 101 11.40 -10.94 -6.71
CA THR A 101 11.60 -9.57 -6.22
C THR A 101 10.76 -8.56 -7.00
N LYS A 102 10.69 -8.71 -8.33
CA LYS A 102 9.85 -7.86 -9.18
C LYS A 102 8.36 -8.04 -8.86
N MET A 103 7.89 -9.28 -8.75
CA MET A 103 6.50 -9.59 -8.41
C MET A 103 6.12 -9.02 -7.03
N LYS A 104 7.00 -9.21 -6.04
CA LYS A 104 6.84 -8.69 -4.67
C LYS A 104 6.68 -7.17 -4.64
N SER A 105 7.54 -6.46 -5.37
CA SER A 105 7.44 -4.99 -5.46
C SER A 105 6.09 -4.54 -6.02
N ILE A 106 5.52 -5.25 -6.99
CA ILE A 106 4.21 -4.92 -7.57
C ILE A 106 3.09 -5.22 -6.56
N TRP A 107 3.14 -6.35 -5.87
CA TRP A 107 2.16 -6.71 -4.83
C TRP A 107 2.16 -5.71 -3.67
N GLU A 108 3.33 -5.36 -3.13
CA GLU A 108 3.46 -4.39 -2.04
C GLU A 108 2.92 -3.02 -2.44
N GLU A 109 3.16 -2.58 -3.68
CA GLU A 109 2.60 -1.32 -4.17
C GLU A 109 1.08 -1.40 -4.32
N LEU A 110 0.53 -2.49 -4.87
CA LEU A 110 -0.92 -2.70 -4.95
C LEU A 110 -1.58 -2.70 -3.58
N GLU A 111 -0.98 -3.39 -2.61
CA GLU A 111 -1.44 -3.44 -1.22
C GLU A 111 -1.42 -2.05 -0.57
N SER A 112 -0.37 -1.26 -0.81
CA SER A 112 -0.30 0.12 -0.31
C SER A 112 -1.42 1.03 -0.85
N LEU A 113 -1.98 0.71 -2.02
CA LEU A 113 -3.09 1.43 -2.63
C LEU A 113 -4.46 0.91 -2.17
N HIS A 114 -4.53 -0.20 -1.44
CA HIS A 114 -5.76 -0.76 -0.89
C HIS A 114 -6.03 -0.15 0.50
N ALA A 115 -6.95 0.81 0.56
CA ALA A 115 -7.48 1.31 1.82
C ALA A 115 -8.52 0.30 2.36
N LEU A 116 -8.08 -0.63 3.20
CA LEU A 116 -9.00 -1.47 3.96
C LEU A 116 -9.60 -0.67 5.13
N PRO A 117 -10.88 -0.89 5.47
CA PRO A 117 -11.50 -0.21 6.60
C PRO A 117 -10.81 -0.58 7.92
N ILE A 118 -10.65 0.40 8.81
CA ILE A 118 -10.12 0.17 10.16
C ILE A 118 -11.15 -0.63 10.96
N ILE A 119 -10.76 -1.81 11.45
CA ILE A 119 -11.59 -2.65 12.29
C ILE A 119 -11.30 -2.28 13.75
N THR A 120 -12.30 -1.73 14.44
CA THR A 120 -12.17 -1.31 15.86
C THR A 120 -12.55 -2.41 16.85
N ASN A 121 -13.31 -3.41 16.42
CA ASN A 121 -13.77 -4.54 17.25
C ASN A 121 -13.49 -5.86 16.52
N ILE A 122 -12.63 -6.70 17.11
CA ILE A 122 -12.29 -8.01 16.54
C ILE A 122 -13.15 -9.08 17.22
N THR A 123 -14.13 -9.63 16.50
CA THR A 123 -14.88 -10.82 16.93
C THR A 123 -14.22 -12.10 16.39
N SER A 124 -14.67 -13.27 16.85
CA SER A 124 -14.26 -14.57 16.33
C SER A 124 -14.54 -14.71 14.84
N GLU A 125 -15.70 -14.24 14.40
CA GLU A 125 -16.15 -14.31 13.00
C GLU A 125 -15.29 -13.40 12.12
N VAL A 126 -15.00 -12.18 12.59
CA VAL A 126 -14.11 -11.25 11.88
C VAL A 126 -12.70 -11.82 11.78
N SER A 127 -12.16 -12.40 12.85
CA SER A 127 -10.84 -13.05 12.82
C SER A 127 -10.77 -14.22 11.83
N SER A 128 -11.80 -15.08 11.83
CA SER A 128 -11.90 -16.21 10.90
C SER A 128 -12.00 -15.74 9.44
N PHE A 129 -12.80 -14.70 9.20
CA PHE A 129 -12.92 -14.08 7.88
C PHE A 129 -11.60 -13.48 7.42
N LEU A 130 -10.91 -12.70 8.26
CA LEU A 130 -9.60 -12.11 7.93
C LEU A 130 -8.56 -13.18 7.63
N THR A 131 -8.54 -14.27 8.40
CA THR A 131 -7.63 -15.41 8.15
C THR A 131 -7.91 -16.05 6.79
N SER A 132 -9.20 -16.25 6.47
CA SER A 132 -9.63 -16.81 5.18
C SER A 132 -9.29 -15.89 4.01
N LEU A 133 -9.49 -14.58 4.19
CA LEU A 133 -9.16 -13.56 3.19
C LEU A 133 -7.65 -13.50 2.94
N SER A 134 -6.84 -13.47 3.99
CA SER A 134 -5.37 -13.49 3.87
C SER A 134 -4.91 -14.75 3.15
N LYS A 135 -5.45 -15.92 3.51
CA LYS A 135 -5.14 -17.18 2.83
C LYS A 135 -5.48 -17.09 1.33
N GLN A 136 -6.65 -16.58 0.98
CA GLN A 136 -7.06 -16.41 -0.41
C GLN A 136 -6.14 -15.44 -1.18
N MET A 137 -5.68 -14.36 -0.54
CA MET A 137 -4.73 -13.43 -1.15
C MET A 137 -3.38 -14.09 -1.44
N GLU A 138 -2.86 -14.86 -0.48
CA GLU A 138 -1.60 -15.58 -0.64
C GLU A 138 -1.67 -16.67 -1.71
N GLU A 139 -2.80 -17.39 -1.81
CA GLU A 139 -3.05 -18.35 -2.89
C GLU A 139 -3.05 -17.65 -4.27
N HIS A 140 -3.67 -16.47 -4.40
CA HIS A 140 -3.64 -15.72 -5.65
C HIS A 140 -2.22 -15.28 -6.03
N LYS A 141 -1.42 -14.81 -5.06
CA LYS A 141 0.00 -14.47 -5.30
C LYS A 141 0.78 -15.68 -5.79
N LEU A 142 0.58 -16.84 -5.17
CA LEU A 142 1.18 -18.11 -5.59
C LEU A 142 0.80 -18.44 -7.03
N PHE A 143 -0.48 -18.40 -7.38
CA PHE A 143 -0.93 -18.72 -8.74
C PHE A 143 -0.36 -17.75 -9.78
N GLN A 144 -0.34 -16.45 -9.48
CA GLN A 144 0.27 -15.44 -10.35
C GLN A 144 1.76 -15.72 -10.56
N PHE A 145 2.49 -16.02 -9.48
CA PHE A 145 3.90 -16.37 -9.53
C PHE A 145 4.14 -17.61 -10.41
N LEU A 146 3.46 -18.72 -10.13
CA LEU A 146 3.60 -19.99 -10.84
C LEU A 146 3.20 -19.90 -12.32
N ASN A 147 2.22 -19.06 -12.65
CA ASN A 147 1.78 -18.84 -14.04
C ASN A 147 2.79 -18.03 -14.86
N GLY A 148 3.71 -17.32 -14.21
CA GLY A 148 4.75 -16.54 -14.89
C GLY A 148 6.13 -17.19 -14.90
N LEU A 149 6.31 -18.33 -14.22
CA LEU A 149 7.51 -19.15 -14.33
C LEU A 149 7.67 -19.67 -15.76
N ASP A 150 8.93 -19.85 -16.16
CA ASP A 150 9.28 -20.45 -17.45
C ASP A 150 8.86 -21.93 -17.49
N ASP A 151 8.64 -22.44 -18.70
CA ASP A 151 8.06 -23.78 -18.92
C ASP A 151 8.93 -24.92 -18.38
N GLU A 152 10.24 -24.69 -18.20
CA GLU A 152 11.18 -25.64 -17.62
C GLU A 152 10.82 -26.05 -16.18
N TYR A 153 10.17 -25.17 -15.41
CA TYR A 153 9.69 -25.45 -14.06
C TYR A 153 8.33 -26.16 -14.02
N GLY A 154 7.83 -26.64 -15.18
CA GLY A 154 6.56 -27.35 -15.29
C GLY A 154 6.36 -28.46 -14.25
N PRO A 155 7.33 -29.39 -14.07
CA PRO A 155 7.24 -30.45 -13.06
C PRO A 155 7.13 -29.92 -11.62
N GLN A 156 7.97 -28.95 -11.27
CA GLN A 156 8.01 -28.34 -9.94
C GLN A 156 6.71 -27.58 -9.65
N ARG A 157 6.16 -26.88 -10.64
CA ARG A 157 4.84 -26.24 -10.56
C ARG A 157 3.74 -27.26 -10.25
N SER A 158 3.70 -28.39 -10.94
CA SER A 158 2.74 -29.47 -10.66
C SER A 158 2.90 -30.02 -9.25
N GLN A 159 4.14 -30.24 -8.78
CA GLN A 159 4.40 -30.72 -7.43
C GLN A 159 3.93 -29.74 -6.35
N LEU A 160 4.20 -28.44 -6.51
CA LEU A 160 3.74 -27.40 -5.59
C LEU A 160 2.21 -27.34 -5.51
N LEU A 161 1.52 -27.50 -6.65
CA LEU A 161 0.04 -27.49 -6.71
C LEU A 161 -0.60 -28.75 -6.12
N MET A 162 0.14 -29.85 -5.99
CA MET A 162 -0.34 -31.11 -5.39
C MET A 162 -0.18 -31.17 -3.87
N MET A 163 0.43 -30.15 -3.26
CA MET A 163 0.59 -30.11 -1.80
C MET A 163 -0.78 -29.99 -1.10
N THR A 164 -0.97 -30.73 -0.01
CA THR A 164 -2.21 -30.70 0.80
C THR A 164 -2.57 -29.29 1.28
N ALA A 165 -1.55 -28.48 1.56
CA ALA A 165 -1.69 -27.05 1.80
C ALA A 165 -0.78 -26.31 0.83
N LEU A 166 -1.34 -25.36 0.07
CA LEU A 166 -0.57 -24.56 -0.85
C LEU A 166 0.45 -23.70 -0.09
N PRO A 167 1.71 -23.68 -0.54
CA PRO A 167 2.76 -22.92 0.12
C PRO A 167 2.64 -21.41 -0.15
N PHE A 168 3.28 -20.59 0.69
CA PHE A 168 3.53 -19.19 0.36
C PHE A 168 4.52 -19.07 -0.80
N VAL A 169 4.52 -17.92 -1.47
CA VAL A 169 5.41 -17.67 -2.61
C VAL A 169 6.88 -17.80 -2.20
N GLU A 170 7.25 -17.35 -1.00
CA GLU A 170 8.59 -17.44 -0.43
C GLU A 170 9.04 -18.90 -0.34
N THR A 171 8.16 -19.77 0.17
CA THR A 171 8.45 -21.20 0.28
C THR A 171 8.58 -21.84 -1.10
N ALA A 172 7.74 -21.43 -2.06
CA ALA A 172 7.86 -21.89 -3.44
C ALA A 172 9.18 -21.43 -4.08
N CYS A 173 9.65 -20.21 -3.81
CA CYS A 173 10.95 -19.72 -4.31
C CYS A 173 12.10 -20.57 -3.75
N CYS A 174 12.14 -20.79 -2.44
CA CYS A 174 13.17 -21.64 -1.82
C CYS A 174 13.20 -23.07 -2.38
N TYR A 175 12.05 -23.57 -2.85
CA TYR A 175 11.94 -24.89 -3.47
C TYR A 175 12.45 -24.91 -4.93
N LEU A 176 12.31 -23.79 -5.66
CA LEU A 176 12.68 -23.68 -7.08
C LEU A 176 14.13 -23.22 -7.29
N GLU A 177 14.68 -22.40 -6.41
CA GLU A 177 16.05 -21.86 -6.53
C GLU A 177 17.15 -22.93 -6.69
N PRO A 178 17.10 -24.10 -6.01
CA PRO A 178 18.09 -25.16 -6.22
C PRO A 178 18.06 -25.78 -7.63
N GLU A 179 16.96 -25.64 -8.36
CA GLU A 179 16.73 -26.26 -9.66
C GLU A 179 17.23 -25.40 -10.84
N GLU A 180 17.69 -24.16 -10.60
CA GLU A 180 18.17 -23.21 -11.63
C GLU A 180 19.56 -23.55 -12.23
N SER A 181 20.03 -24.80 -12.11
CA SER A 181 21.41 -25.20 -12.45
C SER A 181 21.73 -25.18 -13.94
#